data_AF-A0A497J5K1-F1
#
_entry.id   AF-A0A497J5K1-F1
#
_cell.length_a   1.000
_cell.length_b   1.000
_cell.length_c   1.000
_cell.angle_alpha   90.00
_cell.angle_beta   90.00
_cell.angle_gamma   90.00
#
_symmetry.space_group_name_H-M   'P 1'
#
loop_
_entity.id
_entity.type
_entity.pdbx_description
1 polymer ?
#
loop_
_entity_poly.entity_id
_entity_poly.type
_entity_poly.pdbx_seq_one_letter_code
_entity_poly.pdbx_strand_id
1 'polypeptide(L)' 'MNRDIKYLVFGICVAFVLLGAFAGVSVGVALASATTIYVPDNYAKIQWAVDNASAGDTIIVSDGT' A
#
# COMPACT_ATOMS: atom_id res chain seq x y z
N MET A 1 40.92 6.18 -25.43
CA MET A 1 39.74 5.56 -24.78
C MET A 1 38.94 4.82 -25.84
N ASN A 2 38.92 3.47 -25.79
CA ASN A 2 38.24 2.63 -26.78
C ASN A 2 36.76 2.98 -26.90
N ARG A 3 36.25 2.97 -28.13
CA ARG A 3 34.84 3.28 -28.44
C ARG A 3 33.89 2.33 -27.69
N ASP A 4 34.31 1.08 -27.51
CA ASP A 4 33.55 0.04 -26.81
C ASP A 4 33.32 0.36 -25.33
N ILE A 5 34.30 1.01 -24.67
CA ILE A 5 34.21 1.42 -23.27
C ILE A 5 33.17 2.52 -23.10
N LYS A 6 33.03 3.43 -24.09
CA LYS A 6 32.05 4.52 -24.03
C LYS A 6 30.61 3.98 -24.12
N TYR A 7 30.37 2.99 -24.97
CA TYR A 7 29.05 2.36 -25.09
C TYR A 7 28.67 1.53 -23.87
N LEU A 8 29.65 0.85 -23.25
CA LEU A 8 29.43 0.10 -22.01
C LEU A 8 29.07 1.02 -20.84
N VAL A 9 29.78 2.15 -20.70
CA VAL A 9 29.47 3.16 -19.67
C VAL A 9 28.13 3.85 -19.94
N PHE A 10 27.77 4.08 -21.20
CA PHE A 10 26.46 4.62 -21.52
C PHE A 10 25.32 3.63 -21.19
N GLY A 11 25.49 2.35 -21.55
CA GLY A 11 24.51 1.30 -21.26
C GLY A 11 24.30 1.07 -19.76
N ILE A 12 25.38 1.08 -18.97
CA ILE A 12 25.28 0.90 -17.51
C ILE A 12 24.55 2.09 -16.85
N CYS A 13 24.81 3.33 -17.30
CA CYS A 13 24.12 4.52 -16.79
C CYS A 13 22.62 4.49 -17.08
N VAL A 14 22.21 4.09 -18.29
CA VAL A 14 20.79 3.96 -18.65
C VAL A 14 20.10 2.88 -17.82
N ALA A 15 20.76 1.74 -17.60
CA ALA A 15 20.22 0.66 -16.78
C ALA A 15 20.00 1.08 -15.30
N PHE A 16 20.94 1.82 -14.71
CA PHE A 16 20.82 2.31 -13.34
C PHE A 16 19.69 3.35 -13.18
N VAL A 17 19.51 4.25 -14.14
CA VAL A 17 18.42 5.25 -14.12
C VAL A 17 17.05 4.58 -14.24
N LEU A 18 16.92 3.58 -15.12
CA LEU A 18 15.67 2.83 -15.28
C LEU A 18 15.33 2.00 -14.04
N LEU A 19 16.33 1.38 -13.39
CA LEU A 19 16.13 0.61 -12.16
C LEU A 19 15.74 1.52 -10.98
N GLY A 20 16.36 2.71 -10.87
CA GLY A 20 16.03 3.69 -9.84
C GLY A 20 14.64 4.32 -9.99
N ALA A 21 14.17 4.53 -11.22
CA ALA A 21 12.86 5.12 -11.50
C ALA A 21 11.69 4.19 -11.16
N PHE A 22 11.88 2.87 -11.22
CA PHE A 22 10.84 1.88 -10.89
C PHE A 22 10.90 1.38 -9.43
N ALA A 23 12.05 1.49 -8.76
CA ALA A 23 12.20 1.06 -7.37
C ALA A 23 11.53 2.00 -6.34
N GLY A 24 11.16 3.22 -6.73
CA GLY A 24 10.53 4.20 -5.84
C GLY A 24 9.00 4.16 -5.77
N VAL A 25 8.32 3.34 -6.59
CA VAL A 25 6.85 3.35 -6.72
C VAL A 25 6.16 2.27 -5.89
N SER A 26 6.90 1.29 -5.35
CA SER A 26 6.33 0.14 -4.63
C SER A 26 6.51 0.14 -3.11
N VAL A 27 7.09 1.19 -2.51
CA VAL A 27 7.27 1.27 -1.05
C VAL A 27 6.62 2.55 -0.51
N GLY A 28 5.38 2.44 -0.02
CA GLY A 28 4.87 3.42 0.93
C GLY A 28 3.63 4.23 0.55
N VAL A 29 2.80 3.75 -0.38
CA VAL A 29 1.38 4.17 -0.37
C VAL A 29 0.55 2.96 0.06
N ALA A 30 0.59 2.65 1.35
CA ALA A 30 -0.55 1.99 1.95
C ALA A 30 -1.69 3.01 1.87
N LEU A 31 -2.51 2.92 0.81
CA LEU A 31 -3.84 3.54 0.84
C LEU A 31 -4.51 2.96 2.09
N ALA A 32 -4.50 3.69 3.20
CA ALA A 32 -5.30 3.37 4.35
C ALA A 32 -6.76 3.56 3.92
N SER A 33 -7.32 2.53 3.28
CA SER A 33 -8.71 2.53 2.90
C SER A 33 -9.51 2.35 4.19
N ALA A 34 -10.06 3.45 4.69
CA ALA A 34 -11.03 3.42 5.77
C ALA A 34 -12.18 2.49 5.38
N THR A 35 -12.39 1.44 6.16
CA THR A 35 -13.48 0.48 5.99
C THR A 35 -14.63 0.85 6.91
N THR A 36 -15.85 0.75 6.41
CA THR A 36 -17.05 0.84 7.24
C THR A 36 -17.47 -0.54 7.70
N ILE A 37 -17.53 -0.75 9.01
CA ILE A 37 -17.90 -2.01 9.65
C ILE A 37 -19.28 -1.85 10.28
N TYR A 38 -20.25 -2.63 9.82
CA TYR A 38 -21.62 -2.64 10.34
C TYR A 38 -21.81 -3.75 11.35
N VAL A 39 -22.42 -3.44 12.50
CA VAL A 39 -22.83 -4.43 13.50
C VAL A 39 -24.36 -4.46 13.50
N PRO A 40 -25.01 -5.62 13.30
CA PRO A 40 -24.44 -6.98 13.36
C PRO A 40 -23.93 -7.56 12.03
N ASP A 41 -24.06 -6.87 10.90
CA ASP A 41 -23.89 -7.46 9.56
C ASP A 41 -22.48 -8.00 9.27
N ASN A 42 -21.44 -7.24 9.59
CA ASN A 42 -20.04 -7.66 9.44
C ASN A 42 -19.57 -8.48 10.65
N TYR A 43 -19.98 -8.09 11.86
CA TYR A 43 -19.66 -8.79 13.09
C TYR A 43 -20.88 -8.85 14.01
N ALA A 44 -21.23 -10.06 14.48
CA ALA A 44 -22.38 -10.28 15.36
C ALA A 44 -22.25 -9.64 16.76
N LYS A 45 -21.07 -9.15 17.13
CA LYS A 45 -20.79 -8.52 18.43
C LYS A 45 -19.96 -7.26 18.21
N ILE A 46 -20.26 -6.22 19.00
CA ILE A 46 -19.51 -4.97 18.98
C ILE A 46 -18.03 -5.22 19.28
N GLN A 47 -17.70 -6.05 20.27
CA GLN A 47 -16.31 -6.32 20.61
C GLN A 47 -15.53 -6.95 19.45
N TRP A 48 -16.17 -7.80 18.65
CA TRP A 48 -15.51 -8.39 17.49
C TRP A 48 -15.23 -7.35 16.40
N ALA A 49 -16.13 -6.39 16.19
CA ALA A 49 -15.86 -5.27 15.29
C ALA A 49 -14.71 -4.40 15.80
N VAL A 50 -14.64 -4.12 17.11
CA VAL A 50 -13.55 -3.34 17.74
C VAL A 50 -12.21 -4.04 17.61
N ASP A 51 -12.16 -5.35 17.88
CA ASP A 51 -10.91 -6.13 17.85
C ASP A 51 -10.32 -6.26 16.44
N ASN A 52 -11.16 -6.13 15.40
CA ASN A 52 -10.76 -6.26 14.00
C ASN A 52 -10.63 -4.92 13.26
N ALA A 53 -11.06 -3.80 13.87
CA ALA A 53 -10.99 -2.49 13.25
C ALA A 53 -9.53 -2.00 13.15
N SER A 54 -9.19 -1.43 12.01
CA SER A 54 -7.93 -0.74 11.77
C SER A 54 -8.05 0.76 11.97
N ALA A 55 -6.91 1.44 12.07
CA ALA A 55 -6.89 2.90 12.19
C ALA A 55 -7.54 3.55 10.97
N GLY A 56 -8.56 4.37 11.22
CA GLY A 56 -9.34 5.05 10.18
C GLY A 56 -10.65 4.36 9.83
N ASP A 57 -10.90 3.14 10.31
CA ASP A 57 -12.18 2.47 10.10
C ASP A 57 -13.30 3.14 10.90
N THR A 58 -14.53 3.01 10.40
CA THR A 58 -15.74 3.50 11.06
C THR A 58 -16.65 2.34 11.40
N ILE A 59 -17.01 2.20 12.68
CA ILE A 59 -17.96 1.19 13.15
C ILE A 59 -19.34 1.82 13.26
N ILE A 60 -20.33 1.28 12.56
CA ILE A 60 -21.73 1.67 12.64
C ILE A 60 -22.51 0.56 13.33
N VAL A 61 -23.05 0.87 14.51
CA VAL A 61 -23.89 -0.05 15.26
C VAL A 61 -25.34 0.26 14.93
N SER A 62 -26.03 -0.72 14.33
CA SER A 62 -27.47 -0.65 14.08
C SER A 62 -28.25 -0.70 15.40
N ASP A 63 -29.49 -0.24 15.39
CA ASP A 63 -30.38 -0.31 16.54
C ASP A 63 -30.59 -1.76 17.01
N GLY A 64 -30.60 -1.95 18.33
CA GLY A 64 -30.63 -3.26 18.97
C GLY A 64 -30.91 -3.15 20.47
N THR A 65 -30.87 -4.27 21.19
CA THR A 65 -31.12 -4.36 22.64
C THR A 65 -29.94 -5.01 23.34
#